data_AF-A0A5C6YUN6-F1
#
_entry.id   AF-A0A5C6YUN6-F1
#
_cell.length_a   1.000
_cell.length_b   1.000
_cell.length_c   1.000
_cell.angle_alpha   90.00
_cell.angle_beta   90.00
_cell.angle_gamma   90.00
#
_symmetry.space_group_name_H-M   'P 1'
#
loop_
_entity.id
_entity.type
_entity.pdbx_description
1 polymer ?
#
loop_
_entity_poly.entity_id
_entity_poly.type
_entity_poly.pdbx_seq_one_letter_code
_entity_poly.pdbx_strand_id
1 'polypeptide(L)'
;MAVWQYQLNIVPKKAVLEKYGTIPNELLIDDESWEQYWENIVDIENLPKPNFEDANTIKWWTDIKLDLKKTAEQIDKLVTRANWGQNSSDCINWKGNSEVKEDNDCFISFDPNSQIIEDFHFRVDLRKKENITKFLSGMLNLCEQNNLMVFNINGVLFEPKSDLIYEDLKKSNTVAFLTDPEKFLDKIAEKENKIQPKKVGLWSKVKAYFE
;
A
#
# COMPACT_ATOMS: atom_id res chain seq x y z
N MET A 1 8.69 3.94 -3.26
CA MET A 1 7.55 3.18 -3.81
C MET A 1 7.79 2.93 -5.29
N ALA A 2 7.62 1.71 -5.79
CA ALA A 2 7.72 1.43 -7.22
C ALA A 2 6.53 2.07 -7.93
N VAL A 3 6.80 3.03 -8.83
CA VAL A 3 5.76 3.89 -9.42
C VAL A 3 4.74 3.13 -10.29
N TRP A 4 5.01 1.88 -10.66
CA TRP A 4 4.11 1.00 -11.43
C TRP A 4 3.25 0.06 -10.57
N GLN A 5 3.36 0.14 -9.24
CA GLN A 5 2.51 -0.60 -8.33
C GLN A 5 1.37 0.29 -7.80
N TYR A 6 0.22 -0.31 -7.53
CA TYR A 6 -0.90 0.33 -6.85
C TYR A 6 -1.17 -0.37 -5.51
N GLN A 7 -1.12 0.39 -4.41
CA GLN A 7 -1.25 -0.13 -3.05
C GLN A 7 -2.68 -0.02 -2.54
N LEU A 8 -3.13 -1.09 -1.88
CA LEU A 8 -4.35 -1.14 -1.10
C LEU A 8 -4.06 -1.74 0.28
N ASN A 9 -4.49 -1.04 1.32
CA ASN A 9 -4.46 -1.49 2.70
C ASN A 9 -5.81 -2.13 3.03
N ILE A 10 -5.83 -3.16 3.88
CA ILE A 10 -7.01 -3.98 4.19
C ILE A 10 -7.41 -3.76 5.65
N VAL A 11 -8.70 -3.52 5.88
CA VAL A 11 -9.27 -3.33 7.22
C VAL A 11 -10.59 -4.08 7.40
N PRO A 12 -10.95 -4.52 8.61
CA PRO A 12 -12.25 -5.12 8.86
C PRO A 12 -13.37 -4.09 8.75
N LYS A 13 -14.39 -4.39 7.95
CA LYS A 13 -15.59 -3.54 7.82
C LYS A 13 -16.24 -3.24 9.17
N LYS A 14 -16.29 -4.26 10.04
CA LYS A 14 -16.85 -4.15 11.39
C LYS A 14 -16.10 -3.10 12.23
N ALA A 15 -14.77 -3.09 12.21
CA ALA A 15 -13.97 -2.15 12.98
C ALA A 15 -14.15 -0.70 12.49
N VAL A 16 -14.28 -0.50 11.17
CA VAL A 16 -14.63 0.81 10.59
C VAL A 16 -16.01 1.29 11.09
N LEU A 17 -17.03 0.42 11.05
CA LEU A 17 -18.36 0.73 11.55
C LEU A 17 -18.36 1.05 13.04
N GLU A 18 -17.63 0.29 13.85
CA GLU A 18 -17.55 0.51 15.30
C GLU A 18 -16.87 1.84 15.64
N LYS A 19 -15.82 2.22 14.90
CA LYS A 19 -15.12 3.49 15.12
C LYS A 19 -15.95 4.71 14.72
N TYR A 20 -16.62 4.66 13.57
CA TYR A 20 -17.26 5.85 12.98
C TYR A 20 -18.80 5.84 13.02
N GLY A 21 -19.43 4.74 13.45
CA GLY A 21 -20.88 4.54 13.42
C GLY A 21 -21.47 4.33 12.00
N THR A 22 -20.69 4.62 10.96
CA THR A 22 -21.02 4.43 9.54
C THR A 22 -19.75 4.08 8.76
N ILE A 23 -19.89 3.69 7.49
CA ILE A 23 -18.74 3.55 6.59
C ILE A 23 -18.48 4.92 5.94
N PRO A 24 -17.37 5.60 6.26
CA PRO A 24 -16.99 6.83 5.57
C PRO A 24 -16.48 6.52 4.17
N ASN A 25 -16.46 7.52 3.28
CA ASN A 25 -15.83 7.37 1.96
C ASN A 25 -14.31 7.45 2.01
N GLU A 26 -13.76 8.10 3.04
CA GLU A 26 -12.33 8.34 3.22
C GLU A 26 -11.96 8.17 4.69
N LEU A 27 -10.78 7.60 4.93
CA LEU A 27 -10.10 7.53 6.21
C LEU A 27 -9.03 8.63 6.25
N LEU A 28 -8.78 9.21 7.41
CA LEU A 28 -7.74 10.23 7.57
C LEU A 28 -6.36 9.61 7.31
N ILE A 29 -5.59 10.24 6.41
CA ILE A 29 -4.14 10.04 6.28
C ILE A 29 -3.50 11.36 6.70
N ASP A 30 -2.78 11.35 7.81
CA ASP A 30 -2.21 12.57 8.40
C ASP A 30 -0.77 12.78 7.94
N ASP A 31 -0.63 13.27 6.71
CA ASP A 31 0.67 13.49 6.06
C ASP A 31 1.59 14.41 6.89
N GLU A 32 1.02 15.44 7.55
CA GLU A 32 1.79 16.39 8.36
C GLU A 32 2.36 15.71 9.61
N SER A 33 1.55 14.93 10.32
CA SER A 33 2.04 14.19 11.48
C SER A 33 3.06 13.11 11.10
N TRP A 34 2.88 12.45 9.94
CA TRP A 34 3.88 11.51 9.41
C TRP A 34 5.19 12.20 9.06
N GLU A 35 5.16 13.37 8.41
CA GLU A 35 6.36 14.16 8.10
C GLU A 35 7.12 14.52 9.39
N GLN A 36 6.41 15.06 10.38
CA GLN A 36 6.99 15.36 11.69
C GLN A 36 7.55 14.12 12.39
N TYR A 37 6.85 12.99 12.32
CA TYR A 37 7.33 11.74 12.90
C TYR A 37 8.66 11.32 12.28
N TRP A 38 8.77 11.32 10.95
CA TRP A 38 10.00 10.92 10.25
C TRP A 38 11.16 11.91 10.45
N GLU A 39 10.90 13.22 10.51
CA GLU A 39 11.91 14.23 10.80
C GLU A 39 12.54 14.08 12.20
N ASN A 40 11.78 13.53 13.15
CA ASN A 40 12.21 13.33 14.53
C ASN A 40 12.84 11.95 14.79
N ILE A 41 12.93 11.07 13.78
CA ILE A 41 13.60 9.77 13.93
C ILE A 41 15.12 9.98 14.01
N VAL A 42 15.69 9.59 15.14
CA VAL A 42 17.16 9.61 15.38
C VAL A 42 17.76 8.21 15.26
N ASP A 43 17.00 7.17 15.63
CA ASP A 43 17.42 5.77 15.62
C ASP A 43 16.48 4.96 14.73
N ILE A 44 17.00 4.54 13.57
CA ILE A 44 16.27 3.72 12.59
C ILE A 44 16.15 2.25 13.00
N GLU A 45 16.96 1.79 13.95
CA GLU A 45 16.90 0.42 14.47
C GLU A 45 15.82 0.28 15.54
N ASN A 46 15.45 1.38 16.20
CA ASN A 46 14.45 1.41 17.26
C ASN A 46 13.39 2.50 17.00
N LEU A 47 12.55 2.28 15.99
CA LEU A 47 11.49 3.22 15.64
C LEU A 47 10.47 3.35 16.79
N PRO A 48 10.22 4.57 17.33
CA PRO A 48 9.17 4.79 18.31
C PRO A 48 7.80 4.58 17.67
N LYS A 49 6.78 4.23 18.46
CA LYS A 49 5.41 4.18 17.91
C LYS A 49 4.91 5.60 17.64
N PRO A 50 4.25 5.85 16.49
CA PRO A 50 3.55 7.10 16.25
C PRO A 50 2.59 7.44 17.40
N ASN A 51 2.52 8.71 17.78
CA ASN A 51 1.69 9.21 18.87
C ASN A 51 0.43 9.95 18.39
N PHE A 52 0.14 9.88 17.09
CA PHE A 52 -1.06 10.42 16.45
C PHE A 52 -1.91 9.29 15.87
N GLU A 53 -3.17 9.61 15.58
CA GLU A 53 -4.15 8.66 15.08
C GLU A 53 -4.51 8.96 13.63
N ASP A 54 -4.27 8.00 12.73
CA ASP A 54 -4.72 8.00 11.34
C ASP A 54 -5.09 6.58 10.88
N ALA A 55 -5.50 6.40 9.62
CA ALA A 55 -5.89 5.10 9.08
C ALA A 55 -4.82 4.01 9.22
N ASN A 56 -3.54 4.38 9.28
CA ASN A 56 -2.40 3.47 9.38
C ASN A 56 -1.96 3.20 10.83
N THR A 57 -2.28 4.08 11.78
CA THR A 57 -1.94 3.89 13.20
C THR A 57 -3.07 3.31 14.04
N ILE A 58 -4.31 3.34 13.54
CA ILE A 58 -5.47 2.71 14.19
C ILE A 58 -5.31 1.17 14.22
N LYS A 59 -5.52 0.57 15.39
CA LYS A 59 -5.48 -0.89 15.60
C LYS A 59 -6.77 -1.58 15.17
N TRP A 60 -7.04 -1.59 13.86
CA TRP A 60 -8.28 -2.09 13.27
C TRP A 60 -8.65 -3.55 13.61
N TRP A 61 -7.70 -4.38 13.99
CA TRP A 61 -7.88 -5.83 14.13
C TRP A 61 -8.03 -6.30 15.57
N THR A 62 -8.04 -5.40 16.56
CA THR A 62 -7.96 -5.76 18.00
C THR A 62 -9.04 -6.77 18.43
N ASP A 63 -10.27 -6.63 17.95
CA ASP A 63 -11.40 -7.50 18.28
C ASP A 63 -11.91 -8.31 17.07
N ILE A 64 -11.05 -8.46 16.04
CA ILE A 64 -11.40 -9.14 14.79
C ILE A 64 -10.46 -10.33 14.59
N LYS A 65 -11.05 -11.52 14.54
CA LYS A 65 -10.30 -12.75 14.27
C LYS A 65 -10.39 -13.09 12.79
N LEU A 66 -9.26 -12.97 12.09
CA LEU A 66 -9.06 -13.54 10.75
C LEU A 66 -8.30 -14.86 10.88
N ASP A 67 -8.72 -15.89 10.14
CA ASP A 67 -7.96 -17.14 10.07
C ASP A 67 -6.71 -16.91 9.20
N LEU A 68 -5.59 -16.59 9.84
CA LEU A 68 -4.33 -16.28 9.17
C LEU A 68 -3.85 -17.42 8.29
N LYS A 69 -3.96 -18.67 8.75
CA LYS A 69 -3.51 -19.83 7.97
C LYS A 69 -4.33 -19.97 6.68
N LYS A 70 -5.66 -19.98 6.81
CA LYS A 70 -6.56 -20.11 5.65
C LYS A 70 -6.43 -18.92 4.70
N THR A 71 -6.27 -17.71 5.25
CA THR A 71 -6.03 -16.48 4.46
C THR A 71 -4.73 -16.61 3.68
N ALA A 72 -3.67 -17.05 4.34
CA ALA A 72 -2.37 -17.19 3.72
C ALA A 72 -2.36 -18.26 2.61
N GLU A 73 -3.04 -19.40 2.82
CA GLU A 73 -3.24 -20.45 1.80
C GLU A 73 -4.03 -19.96 0.58
N GLN A 74 -4.91 -18.96 0.73
CA GLN A 74 -5.59 -18.34 -0.41
C GLN A 74 -4.65 -17.43 -1.20
N ILE A 75 -3.85 -16.60 -0.50
CA ILE A 75 -2.90 -15.69 -1.13
C ILE A 75 -1.79 -16.47 -1.86
N ASP A 76 -1.39 -17.65 -1.36
CA ASP A 76 -0.44 -18.55 -2.04
C ASP A 76 -0.85 -18.98 -3.45
N LYS A 77 -2.16 -18.95 -3.73
CA LYS A 77 -2.69 -19.27 -5.06
C LYS A 77 -2.60 -18.08 -6.02
N LEU A 78 -2.36 -16.88 -5.50
CA LEU A 78 -2.37 -15.62 -6.23
C LEU A 78 -0.95 -15.11 -6.49
N VAL A 79 -0.03 -15.29 -5.54
CA VAL A 79 1.35 -14.80 -5.59
C VAL A 79 2.26 -15.72 -4.75
N THR A 80 3.54 -15.81 -5.12
CA THR A 80 4.52 -16.65 -4.42
C THR A 80 4.95 -16.05 -3.08
N ARG A 81 5.31 -16.91 -2.12
CA ARG A 81 5.98 -16.50 -0.88
C ARG A 81 7.30 -15.80 -1.18
N ALA A 82 7.61 -14.75 -0.44
CA ALA A 82 8.92 -14.13 -0.53
C ALA A 82 10.02 -15.10 -0.05
N ASN A 83 11.24 -14.93 -0.56
CA ASN A 83 12.42 -15.67 -0.10
C ASN A 83 13.10 -15.03 1.13
N TRP A 84 12.68 -13.82 1.52
CA TRP A 84 13.04 -13.18 2.79
C TRP A 84 11.90 -13.33 3.81
N GLY A 85 12.23 -13.15 5.10
CA GLY A 85 11.23 -13.19 6.17
C GLY A 85 10.57 -14.56 6.39
N GLN A 86 11.08 -15.64 5.79
CA GLN A 86 10.51 -16.99 5.93
C GLN A 86 10.58 -17.53 7.36
N ASN A 87 11.55 -17.04 8.14
CA ASN A 87 11.74 -17.39 9.54
C ASN A 87 11.11 -16.35 10.50
N SER A 88 10.39 -15.36 9.98
CA SER A 88 9.70 -14.38 10.84
C SER A 88 8.54 -15.06 11.55
N SER A 89 8.44 -14.86 12.86
CA SER A 89 7.34 -15.38 13.67
C SER A 89 6.12 -14.45 13.69
N ASP A 90 6.28 -13.23 13.21
CA ASP A 90 5.38 -12.08 13.38
C ASP A 90 4.91 -11.48 12.04
N CYS A 91 5.34 -12.05 10.91
CA CYS A 91 4.88 -11.59 9.62
C CYS A 91 4.92 -12.67 8.56
N ILE A 92 4.20 -12.40 7.49
CA ILE A 92 4.11 -13.24 6.31
C ILE A 92 4.25 -12.35 5.07
N ASN A 93 5.20 -12.72 4.21
CA ASN A 93 5.57 -11.95 3.04
C ASN A 93 5.30 -12.74 1.76
N TRP A 94 4.69 -12.07 0.78
CA TRP A 94 4.58 -12.56 -0.58
C TRP A 94 5.24 -11.59 -1.54
N LYS A 95 5.95 -12.13 -2.53
CA LYS A 95 6.57 -11.35 -3.58
C LYS A 95 6.53 -12.11 -4.89
N GLY A 96 6.07 -11.45 -5.93
CA GLY A 96 6.13 -11.92 -7.30
C GLY A 96 7.52 -11.77 -7.93
N ASN A 97 7.69 -12.33 -9.13
CA ASN A 97 8.94 -12.21 -9.86
C ASN A 97 8.96 -11.00 -10.84
N SER A 98 9.71 -9.96 -10.46
CA SER A 98 9.96 -8.77 -11.27
C SER A 98 10.58 -9.04 -12.65
N GLU A 99 11.42 -10.09 -12.80
CA GLU A 99 12.05 -10.45 -14.08
C GLU A 99 11.02 -10.84 -15.14
N VAL A 100 9.87 -11.39 -14.71
CA VAL A 100 8.75 -11.74 -15.58
C VAL A 100 7.62 -10.70 -15.52
N LYS A 101 7.89 -9.49 -15.01
CA LYS A 101 6.91 -8.39 -14.85
C LYS A 101 5.69 -8.79 -14.02
N GLU A 102 5.92 -9.57 -12.96
CA GLU A 102 4.93 -9.94 -11.97
C GLU A 102 5.48 -9.45 -10.63
N ASP A 103 5.47 -8.14 -10.40
CA ASP A 103 6.03 -7.55 -9.18
C ASP A 103 4.97 -7.34 -8.10
N ASN A 104 3.89 -8.13 -8.09
CA ASN A 104 2.86 -8.04 -7.07
C ASN A 104 3.48 -8.39 -5.70
N ASP A 105 2.94 -7.82 -4.63
CA ASP A 105 3.29 -8.26 -3.29
C ASP A 105 2.13 -8.11 -2.32
N CYS A 106 2.22 -8.84 -1.23
CA CYS A 106 1.29 -8.82 -0.13
C CYS A 106 2.08 -8.96 1.17
N PHE A 107 1.61 -8.31 2.21
CA PHE A 107 2.22 -8.33 3.52
C PHE A 107 1.14 -8.44 4.60
N ILE A 108 1.39 -9.30 5.59
CA ILE A 108 0.62 -9.33 6.83
C ILE A 108 1.62 -9.35 7.98
N SER A 109 1.54 -8.40 8.91
CA SER A 109 2.18 -8.49 10.22
C SER A 109 1.15 -8.75 11.30
N PHE A 110 1.57 -9.41 12.38
CA PHE A 110 0.75 -9.73 13.52
C PHE A 110 1.59 -9.97 14.76
N ASP A 111 0.99 -9.74 15.93
CA ASP A 111 1.62 -10.12 17.19
C ASP A 111 1.69 -11.67 17.29
N PRO A 112 2.88 -12.26 17.49
CA PRO A 112 3.05 -13.72 17.45
C PRO A 112 2.28 -14.45 18.56
N ASN A 113 1.97 -13.78 19.67
CA ASN A 113 1.30 -14.41 20.81
C ASN A 113 -0.22 -14.40 20.68
N SER A 114 -0.79 -13.24 20.36
CA SER A 114 -2.23 -13.01 20.25
C SER A 114 -2.78 -13.28 18.85
N GLN A 115 -1.90 -13.32 17.83
CA GLN A 115 -2.26 -13.43 16.41
C GLN A 115 -3.13 -12.26 15.92
N ILE A 116 -3.11 -11.12 16.63
CA ILE A 116 -3.78 -9.89 16.20
C ILE A 116 -2.95 -9.27 15.08
N ILE A 117 -3.60 -8.99 13.95
CA ILE A 117 -2.98 -8.35 12.79
C ILE A 117 -2.63 -6.90 13.13
N GLU A 118 -1.43 -6.48 12.76
CA GLU A 118 -0.98 -5.09 12.93
C GLU A 118 -1.02 -4.33 11.60
N ASP A 119 -0.63 -4.97 10.51
CA ASP A 119 -0.69 -4.45 9.14
C ASP A 119 -1.12 -5.55 8.17
N PHE A 120 -1.95 -5.19 7.19
CA PHE A 120 -2.33 -6.07 6.09
C PHE A 120 -2.55 -5.21 4.83
N HIS A 121 -1.67 -5.34 3.86
CA HIS A 121 -1.77 -4.63 2.59
C HIS A 121 -1.24 -5.46 1.42
N PHE A 122 -1.56 -5.01 0.21
CA PHE A 122 -1.00 -5.57 -1.01
C PHE A 122 -0.75 -4.49 -2.05
N ARG A 123 0.17 -4.79 -2.98
CA ARG A 123 0.53 -3.95 -4.11
C ARG A 123 0.36 -4.72 -5.40
N VAL A 124 -0.38 -4.13 -6.33
CA VAL A 124 -0.65 -4.71 -7.65
C VAL A 124 0.27 -4.06 -8.67
N ASP A 125 1.06 -4.88 -9.37
CA ASP A 125 1.86 -4.43 -10.52
C ASP A 125 0.96 -4.28 -11.75
N LEU A 126 0.80 -3.04 -12.25
CA LEU A 126 -0.13 -2.75 -13.34
C LEU A 126 0.46 -2.96 -14.75
N ARG A 127 1.73 -3.38 -14.87
CA ARG A 127 2.40 -3.53 -16.18
C ARG A 127 1.83 -4.66 -17.04
N LYS A 128 1.08 -5.59 -16.44
CA LYS A 128 0.42 -6.72 -17.11
C LYS A 128 -1.04 -6.82 -16.73
N LYS A 129 -1.88 -7.07 -17.73
CA LYS A 129 -3.33 -7.27 -17.52
C LYS A 129 -3.61 -8.45 -16.60
N GLU A 130 -2.81 -9.51 -16.67
CA GLU A 130 -2.95 -10.70 -15.84
C GLU A 130 -2.82 -10.41 -14.35
N ASN A 131 -1.99 -9.44 -13.95
CA ASN A 131 -1.85 -9.03 -12.55
C ASN A 131 -3.16 -8.42 -12.04
N ILE A 132 -3.82 -7.62 -12.87
CA ILE A 132 -5.11 -7.02 -12.54
C ILE A 132 -6.20 -8.10 -12.50
N THR A 133 -6.29 -8.93 -13.54
CA THR A 133 -7.39 -9.90 -13.65
C THR A 133 -7.28 -11.06 -12.67
N LYS A 134 -6.06 -11.48 -12.29
CA LYS A 134 -5.85 -12.59 -11.36
C LYS A 134 -5.54 -12.12 -9.94
N PHE A 135 -4.48 -11.35 -9.74
CA PHE A 135 -4.01 -11.00 -8.40
C PHE A 135 -4.96 -10.01 -7.72
N LEU A 136 -5.25 -8.86 -8.33
CA LEU A 136 -6.20 -7.89 -7.75
C LEU A 136 -7.58 -8.49 -7.54
N SER A 137 -8.18 -9.11 -8.56
CA SER A 137 -9.51 -9.74 -8.41
C SER A 137 -9.52 -10.83 -7.31
N GLY A 138 -8.46 -11.62 -7.20
CA GLY A 138 -8.31 -12.63 -6.17
C GLY A 138 -8.25 -12.04 -4.76
N MET A 139 -7.46 -10.96 -4.58
CA MET A 139 -7.37 -10.25 -3.31
C MET A 139 -8.69 -9.59 -2.91
N LEU A 140 -9.41 -8.99 -3.87
CA LEU A 140 -10.72 -8.40 -3.62
C LEU A 140 -11.76 -9.47 -3.22
N ASN A 141 -11.77 -10.63 -3.89
CA ASN A 141 -12.63 -11.75 -3.50
C ASN A 141 -12.29 -12.27 -2.09
N LEU A 142 -11.01 -12.37 -1.74
CA LEU A 142 -10.59 -12.70 -0.38
C LEU A 142 -11.13 -11.68 0.63
N CYS A 143 -11.07 -10.39 0.32
CA CYS A 143 -11.61 -9.33 1.18
C CYS A 143 -13.13 -9.47 1.34
N GLU A 144 -13.86 -9.66 0.24
CA GLU A 144 -15.32 -9.82 0.25
C GLU A 144 -15.75 -11.01 1.12
N GLN A 145 -15.12 -12.17 0.95
CA GLN A 145 -15.43 -13.39 1.72
C GLN A 145 -15.21 -13.25 3.22
N ASN A 146 -14.34 -12.33 3.64
CA ASN A 146 -13.98 -12.11 5.04
C ASN A 146 -14.58 -10.81 5.62
N ASN A 147 -15.52 -10.17 4.92
CA ASN A 147 -16.12 -8.87 5.31
C ASN A 147 -15.07 -7.77 5.58
N LEU A 148 -14.07 -7.70 4.70
CA LEU A 148 -13.00 -6.70 4.75
C LEU A 148 -13.25 -5.60 3.73
N MET A 149 -12.73 -4.42 4.02
CA MET A 149 -12.69 -3.25 3.12
C MET A 149 -11.24 -2.97 2.73
N VAL A 150 -11.07 -2.17 1.68
CA VAL A 150 -9.74 -1.75 1.21
C VAL A 150 -9.67 -0.24 1.10
N PHE A 151 -8.54 0.36 1.44
CA PHE A 151 -8.30 1.79 1.21
C PHE A 151 -6.96 2.03 0.51
N ASN A 152 -6.90 3.09 -0.32
CA ASN A 152 -5.66 3.46 -1.01
C ASN A 152 -4.75 4.33 -0.13
N ILE A 153 -3.57 4.70 -0.63
CA ILE A 153 -2.60 5.51 0.12
C ILE A 153 -3.10 6.91 0.52
N ASN A 154 -4.18 7.41 -0.09
CA ASN A 154 -4.80 8.69 0.25
C ASN A 154 -6.01 8.51 1.19
N GLY A 155 -6.25 7.28 1.69
CA GLY A 155 -7.34 7.00 2.62
C GLY A 155 -8.70 6.74 1.97
N VAL A 156 -8.82 6.80 0.64
CA VAL A 156 -10.11 6.54 -0.03
C VAL A 156 -10.51 5.09 0.23
N LEU A 157 -11.67 4.90 0.84
CA LEU A 157 -12.15 3.62 1.34
C LEU A 157 -13.18 3.01 0.38
N PHE A 158 -13.02 1.71 0.11
CA PHE A 158 -13.82 0.98 -0.85
C PHE A 158 -14.37 -0.31 -0.24
N GLU A 159 -15.61 -0.63 -0.60
CA GLU A 159 -16.01 -2.03 -0.66
C GLU A 159 -15.11 -2.76 -1.68
N PRO A 160 -14.79 -4.06 -1.48
CA PRO A 160 -13.83 -4.77 -2.31
C PRO A 160 -14.40 -5.16 -3.69
N LYS A 161 -14.78 -4.16 -4.49
CA LYS A 161 -15.40 -4.31 -5.80
C LYS A 161 -14.49 -3.74 -6.88
N SER A 162 -14.24 -4.52 -7.93
CA SER A 162 -13.32 -4.14 -9.01
C SER A 162 -13.64 -2.78 -9.63
N ASP A 163 -14.92 -2.48 -9.85
CA ASP A 163 -15.34 -1.26 -10.54
C ASP A 163 -14.98 0.00 -9.72
N LEU A 164 -15.13 -0.07 -8.39
CA LEU A 164 -14.74 1.04 -7.50
C LEU A 164 -13.23 1.26 -7.53
N ILE A 165 -12.46 0.17 -7.47
CA ILE A 165 -11.00 0.23 -7.52
C ILE A 165 -10.52 0.73 -8.87
N TYR A 166 -11.14 0.32 -9.98
CA TYR A 166 -10.74 0.75 -11.33
C TYR A 166 -10.98 2.24 -11.56
N GLU A 167 -12.06 2.81 -11.03
CA GLU A 167 -12.33 4.25 -11.14
C GLU A 167 -11.30 5.08 -10.38
N ASP A 168 -10.80 4.60 -9.24
CA ASP A 168 -9.70 5.25 -8.52
C ASP A 168 -8.35 5.02 -9.23
N LEU A 169 -8.08 3.79 -9.67
CA LEU A 169 -6.85 3.39 -10.36
C LEU A 169 -6.58 4.28 -11.57
N LYS A 170 -7.61 4.61 -12.37
CA LYS A 170 -7.50 5.52 -13.53
C LYS A 170 -6.94 6.90 -13.17
N LYS A 171 -7.10 7.35 -11.94
CA LYS A 171 -6.63 8.64 -11.42
C LYS A 171 -5.28 8.54 -10.71
N SER A 172 -4.79 7.32 -10.48
CA SER A 172 -3.56 7.07 -9.74
C SER A 172 -2.31 7.57 -10.46
N ASN A 173 -1.29 7.91 -9.68
CA ASN A 173 0.06 8.19 -10.19
C ASN A 173 0.61 7.01 -11.00
N THR A 174 0.24 5.79 -10.64
CA THR A 174 0.66 4.56 -11.30
C THR A 174 0.21 4.51 -12.75
N VAL A 175 -1.06 4.78 -13.01
CA VAL A 175 -1.60 4.84 -14.38
C VAL A 175 -1.03 6.04 -15.14
N ALA A 176 -0.88 7.19 -14.48
CA ALA A 176 -0.29 8.37 -15.10
C ALA A 176 1.14 8.09 -15.60
N PHE A 177 1.97 7.47 -14.76
CA PHE A 177 3.34 7.08 -15.14
C PHE A 177 3.37 6.02 -16.25
N LEU A 178 2.52 4.99 -16.17
CA LEU A 178 2.52 3.92 -17.19
C LEU A 178 1.98 4.38 -18.55
N THR A 179 1.16 5.44 -18.58
CA THR A 179 0.58 5.98 -19.81
C THR A 179 1.51 7.00 -20.47
N ASP A 180 2.08 7.92 -19.69
CA ASP A 180 2.95 9.00 -20.19
C ASP A 180 4.02 9.34 -19.13
N PRO A 181 5.11 8.57 -19.06
CA PRO A 181 6.12 8.69 -18.01
C PRO A 181 6.85 10.03 -18.07
N GLU A 182 7.11 10.58 -19.25
CA GLU A 182 7.78 11.88 -19.41
C GLU A 182 6.93 13.00 -18.81
N LYS A 183 5.66 13.10 -19.21
CA LYS A 183 4.74 14.10 -18.67
C LYS A 183 4.50 13.93 -17.17
N PHE A 184 4.46 12.70 -16.69
CA PHE A 184 4.35 12.42 -15.25
C PHE A 184 5.56 12.98 -14.48
N LEU A 185 6.77 12.72 -14.98
CA LEU A 185 8.01 13.21 -14.36
C LEU A 185 8.11 14.74 -14.44
N ASP A 186 7.71 15.35 -15.56
CA ASP A 186 7.65 16.81 -15.68
C ASP A 186 6.72 17.43 -14.63
N LYS A 187 5.55 16.83 -14.41
CA LYS A 187 4.60 17.27 -13.37
C LYS A 187 5.17 17.16 -11.96
N ILE A 188 5.98 16.14 -11.67
CA ILE A 188 6.68 16.03 -10.38
C ILE A 188 7.72 17.13 -10.26
N ALA A 189 8.56 17.31 -11.28
CA ALA A 189 9.60 18.34 -11.28
C ALA A 189 9.02 19.76 -11.11
N GLU A 190 7.88 20.05 -11.76
CA GLU A 190 7.18 21.33 -11.57
C GLU A 190 6.69 21.54 -10.13
N LYS A 191 6.19 20.48 -9.47
CA LYS A 191 5.77 20.56 -8.07
C LYS A 191 6.97 20.83 -7.15
N GLU A 192 8.06 20.10 -7.32
CA GLU A 192 9.28 20.30 -6.53
C GLU A 192 9.87 21.71 -6.73
N ASN A 193 9.89 22.20 -7.97
CA ASN A 193 10.38 23.55 -8.28
C ASN A 193 9.52 24.67 -7.68
N LYS A 194 8.23 24.42 -7.41
CA LYS A 194 7.34 25.35 -6.70
C LYS A 194 7.58 25.37 -5.19
N ILE A 195 8.23 24.33 -4.64
CA ILE A 195 8.50 24.21 -3.19
C ILE A 195 9.79 24.94 -2.77
N GLN A 196 10.74 25.22 -3.68
CA GLN A 196 12.00 26.00 -3.51
C GLN A 196 12.74 25.95 -2.15
N PRO A 197 14.06 25.67 -2.21
CA PRO A 197 14.95 26.81 -2.39
C PRO A 197 15.89 26.67 -3.59
N LYS A 198 15.98 27.74 -4.39
CA LYS A 198 16.97 28.04 -5.46
C LYS A 198 18.05 26.97 -5.79
N LYS A 199 18.10 26.68 -7.10
CA LYS A 199 19.27 26.49 -8.01
C LYS A 199 19.58 25.08 -8.55
N VAL A 200 19.59 25.06 -9.90
CA VAL A 200 20.08 24.06 -10.87
C VAL A 200 19.31 22.74 -10.86
N GLY A 201 18.41 22.63 -11.85
CA GLY A 201 17.56 21.46 -12.04
C GLY A 201 18.37 20.17 -12.18
N LEU A 202 17.80 19.09 -11.66
CA LEU A 202 18.38 17.74 -11.68
C LEU A 202 18.84 17.33 -13.10
N TRP A 203 18.08 17.71 -14.14
CA TRP A 203 18.43 17.46 -15.54
C TRP A 203 19.68 18.19 -16.03
N SER A 204 19.98 19.38 -15.49
CA SER A 204 21.25 20.07 -15.80
C SER A 204 22.44 19.32 -15.20
N LYS A 205 22.25 18.68 -14.03
CA LYS A 205 23.27 17.85 -13.38
C LYS A 205 23.42 16.51 -14.08
N VAL A 206 22.33 15.86 -14.48
CA VAL A 206 22.37 14.59 -15.23
C VAL A 206 23.01 14.77 -16.60
N LYS A 207 22.68 15.85 -17.33
CA LYS A 207 23.27 16.13 -18.64
C LYS A 207 24.80 16.34 -18.56
N ALA A 208 25.30 16.93 -17.47
CA ALA A 208 26.73 17.12 -17.23
C ALA A 208 27.53 15.83 -16.98
N TYR A 209 26.87 14.68 -16.77
CA TYR A 209 27.53 13.37 -16.69
C TYR A 209 27.68 12.67 -18.05
N PHE A 210 27.03 13.20 -19.10
CA PHE A 210 27.02 12.63 -20.45
C PHE A 210 27.74 13.52 -21.48
N GLU A 211 28.37 14.61 -21.04
CA GLU A 211 29.32 15.45 -21.80
C GLU A 211 30.73 15.29 -21.22
#